data_AF-A0A846PN94-F1
#
_entry.id   AF-A0A846PN94-F1
#
_cell.length_a   1.000
_cell.length_b   1.000
_cell.length_c   1.000
_cell.angle_alpha   90.00
_cell.angle_beta   90.00
_cell.angle_gamma   90.00
#
_symmetry.space_group_name_H-M   'P 1'
#
loop_
_entity.id
_entity.type
_entity.pdbx_description
1 polymer ?
#
loop_
_entity_poly.entity_id
_entity_poly.type
_entity_poly.pdbx_seq_one_letter_code
_entity_poly.pdbx_strand_id
1 'polypeptide(L)'
;VGPSFPSGHTERAFSSAVILNSFYKILEFETAFYILAFLVSISRIYLGVHYPIDTLFGALIGIIIGNIILNLPTEKTQEKIEDIIYEVKTRFQK
;
A
#
# COMPACT_ATOMS: atom_id res chain seq x y z
N VAL A 1 -8.05 -6.39 19.71
CA VAL A 1 -6.90 -7.28 19.47
C VAL A 1 -7.26 -8.22 18.34
N GLY A 2 -6.66 -8.03 17.16
CA GLY A 2 -6.83 -8.92 16.01
C GLY A 2 -5.88 -10.12 16.09
N PRO A 3 -5.87 -11.01 15.07
CA PRO A 3 -4.94 -12.14 15.03
C PRO A 3 -3.48 -11.68 15.10
N SER A 4 -2.62 -12.49 15.75
CA SER A 4 -1.18 -12.22 15.83
C SER A 4 -0.46 -12.39 14.48
N PHE A 5 -1.00 -13.20 13.56
CA PHE A 5 -0.41 -13.40 12.24
C PHE A 5 -1.37 -13.01 11.12
N PRO A 6 -0.93 -12.25 10.10
CA PRO A 6 0.31 -11.44 10.06
C PRO A 6 0.18 -10.15 10.89
N SER A 7 1.29 -9.47 11.16
CA SER A 7 1.27 -8.20 11.93
C SER A 7 0.60 -7.07 11.13
N GLY A 8 -0.64 -6.73 11.48
CA GLY A 8 -1.38 -5.63 10.84
C GLY A 8 -0.79 -4.23 11.10
N HIS A 9 -0.05 -4.04 12.21
CA HIS A 9 0.70 -2.79 12.44
C HIS A 9 1.87 -2.67 11.46
N THR A 10 2.56 -3.78 11.22
CA THR A 10 3.67 -3.82 10.27
C THR A 10 3.18 -3.67 8.85
N GLU A 11 2.09 -4.35 8.48
CA GLU A 11 1.42 -4.21 7.18
C GLU A 11 1.12 -2.75 6.85
N ARG A 12 0.39 -2.05 7.74
CA ARG A 12 0.02 -0.64 7.54
C ARG A 12 1.22 0.29 7.45
N ALA A 13 2.26 0.04 8.24
CA ALA A 13 3.46 0.85 8.24
C ALA A 13 4.21 0.73 6.90
N PHE A 14 4.37 -0.50 6.40
CA PHE A 14 5.03 -0.75 5.12
C PHE A 14 4.18 -0.31 3.91
N SER A 15 2.86 -0.46 3.93
CA SER A 15 1.98 0.06 2.87
C SER A 15 2.02 1.58 2.81
N SER A 16 1.98 2.24 3.97
CA SER A 16 2.11 3.70 4.06
C SER A 16 3.48 4.16 3.59
N ALA A 17 4.55 3.43 3.94
CA ALA A 17 5.89 3.75 3.47
C ALA A 17 6.02 3.68 1.95
N VAL A 18 5.47 2.64 1.31
CA VAL A 18 5.44 2.55 -0.17
C VAL A 18 4.71 3.73 -0.79
N ILE A 19 3.51 4.04 -0.28
CA ILE A 19 2.67 5.12 -0.82
C ILE A 19 3.35 6.49 -0.63
N LEU A 20 3.76 6.81 0.60
CA LEU A 20 4.39 8.08 0.93
C LEU A 20 5.70 8.26 0.18
N ASN A 21 6.51 7.20 0.05
CA ASN A 21 7.73 7.26 -0.74
C ASN A 21 7.46 7.55 -2.23
N SER A 22 6.32 7.09 -2.77
CA SER A 22 5.92 7.39 -4.15
C SER A 22 5.49 8.85 -4.34
N PHE A 23 4.91 9.49 -3.33
CA PHE A 23 4.49 10.90 -3.37
C PHE A 23 5.63 11.87 -3.07
N TYR A 24 6.49 11.52 -2.10
CA TYR A 24 7.57 12.35 -1.60
C TYR A 24 8.93 11.81 -2.08
N LYS A 25 9.20 11.91 -3.38
CA LYS A 25 10.48 11.54 -4.02
C LYS A 25 11.60 12.54 -3.74
N ILE A 26 11.76 12.95 -2.49
CA ILE A 26 12.89 13.79 -2.09
C ILE A 26 14.04 12.81 -1.83
N LEU A 27 15.07 12.83 -2.68
CA LEU A 27 16.23 11.91 -2.68
C LEU A 27 16.86 11.66 -1.30
N GLU A 28 16.77 12.65 -0.40
CA GLU A 28 17.34 12.58 0.95
C GLU A 28 16.48 11.77 1.95
N PHE A 29 15.21 11.51 1.63
CA PHE A 29 14.24 10.86 2.52
C PHE A 29 13.62 9.58 1.96
N GLU A 30 14.04 9.10 0.80
CA GLU A 30 13.45 7.89 0.19
C GLU A 30 13.49 6.67 1.13
N THR A 31 14.52 6.61 1.98
CA THR A 31 14.70 5.51 2.93
C THR A 31 14.03 5.79 4.28
N ALA A 32 13.70 7.05 4.59
CA ALA A 32 13.23 7.45 5.92
C ALA A 32 11.90 6.78 6.29
N PHE A 33 10.96 6.68 5.35
CA PHE A 33 9.68 6.01 5.58
C PHE A 33 9.84 4.50 5.81
N TYR A 34 10.77 3.85 5.11
CA TYR A 34 11.07 2.43 5.33
C TYR A 34 11.79 2.20 6.65
N ILE A 35 12.68 3.10 7.07
CA ILE A 35 13.31 3.07 8.39
C ILE A 35 12.25 3.20 9.48
N LEU A 36 11.31 4.14 9.34
CA LEU A 36 10.19 4.28 10.28
C LEU A 36 9.32 3.02 10.31
N ALA A 37 8.98 2.45 9.15
CA ALA A 37 8.21 1.20 9.08
C ALA A 37 8.95 0.02 9.74
N PHE A 38 10.27 -0.03 9.59
CA PHE A 38 11.13 -1.00 10.26
C PHE A 38 11.16 -0.78 11.78
N LEU A 39 11.27 0.46 12.26
CA LEU A 39 11.19 0.75 13.69
C LEU A 39 9.83 0.34 14.28
N VAL A 40 8.74 0.52 13.53
CA VAL A 40 7.42 0.03 13.91
C VAL A 40 7.39 -1.50 13.99
N SER A 41 7.99 -2.21 13.04
CA SER A 41 8.06 -3.69 13.09
C SER A 41 8.85 -4.19 14.31
N ILE A 42 10.00 -3.58 14.60
CA ILE A 42 10.80 -3.89 15.78
C ILE A 42 10.04 -3.60 17.08
N SER A 43 9.29 -2.49 17.15
CA SER A 43 8.48 -2.17 18.33
C SER A 43 7.47 -3.28 18.66
N ARG A 44 6.97 -3.99 17.63
CA ARG A 44 6.01 -5.07 17.83
C ARG A 44 6.64 -6.34 18.38
N ILE A 45 7.87 -6.64 17.97
CA ILE A 45 8.66 -7.75 18.51
C ILE A 45 9.04 -7.43 19.96
N TYR A 46 9.51 -6.20 20.22
CA TYR A 46 9.94 -5.76 21.55
C TYR A 46 8.82 -5.81 22.59
N LEU A 47 7.60 -5.44 22.21
CA LEU A 47 6.42 -5.53 23.08
C LEU A 47 5.92 -6.97 23.28
N GLY A 48 6.54 -7.97 22.65
CA GLY A 48 6.22 -9.38 22.82
C GLY A 48 4.86 -9.80 22.25
N VAL A 49 4.26 -8.99 21.37
CA VAL A 49 2.91 -9.28 20.83
C VAL A 49 2.93 -10.00 19.47
N HIS A 50 4.09 -9.96 18.78
CA HIS A 50 4.28 -10.53 17.45
C HIS A 50 5.64 -11.22 17.38
N TYR A 51 5.68 -12.38 16.75
CA TYR A 51 6.92 -13.05 16.40
C TYR A 51 7.60 -12.32 15.23
N PRO A 52 8.93 -12.44 15.06
CA PRO A 52 9.64 -11.86 13.92
C PRO A 52 9.00 -12.26 12.57
N ILE A 53 8.53 -13.51 12.45
CA ILE A 53 7.86 -14.01 11.25
C ILE A 53 6.54 -13.28 10.96
N ASP A 54 5.76 -12.93 11.99
CA ASP A 54 4.51 -12.18 11.84
C ASP A 54 4.77 -10.79 11.23
N THR A 55 5.87 -10.16 11.67
CA THR A 55 6.28 -8.85 11.15
C THR A 55 6.87 -8.93 9.76
N LEU A 56 7.59 -10.01 9.43
CA LEU A 56 8.14 -10.23 8.09
C LEU A 56 7.02 -10.38 7.05
N PHE A 57 6.03 -11.22 7.33
CA PHE A 57 4.86 -11.38 6.45
C PHE A 57 4.00 -10.11 6.42
N GLY A 58 3.85 -9.41 7.55
CA GLY A 58 3.21 -8.09 7.58
C GLY A 58 3.90 -7.10 6.64
N ALA A 59 5.23 -7.02 6.66
CA ALA A 59 5.98 -6.13 5.79
C ALA A 59 5.80 -6.48 4.30
N LEU A 60 5.88 -7.78 3.95
CA LEU A 60 5.68 -8.26 2.58
C LEU A 60 4.29 -7.89 2.06
N ILE A 61 3.25 -8.18 2.83
CA ILE A 61 1.86 -7.86 2.48
C ILE A 61 1.68 -6.34 2.36
N GLY A 62 2.21 -5.57 3.30
CA GLY A 62 2.16 -4.11 3.26
C GLY A 62 2.78 -3.53 1.99
N ILE A 63 3.95 -4.04 1.59
CA ILE A 63 4.62 -3.62 0.34
C ILE A 63 3.76 -3.93 -0.89
N ILE A 64 3.21 -5.14 -0.97
CA ILE A 64 2.34 -5.55 -2.08
C ILE A 64 1.10 -4.65 -2.15
N ILE A 65 0.42 -4.42 -1.02
CA ILE A 65 -0.77 -3.58 -0.95
C ILE A 65 -0.45 -2.14 -1.37
N GLY A 66 0.65 -1.57 -0.87
CA GLY A 66 1.07 -0.22 -1.24
C GLY A 66 1.29 -0.09 -2.75
N ASN A 67 1.96 -1.09 -3.36
CA ASN A 67 2.16 -1.11 -4.81
C ASN A 67 0.84 -1.29 -5.57
N ILE A 68 -0.08 -2.14 -5.11
CA ILE A 68 -1.41 -2.28 -5.72
C ILE A 68 -2.12 -0.93 -5.70
N ILE A 69 -2.15 -0.25 -4.55
CA ILE A 69 -2.82 1.05 -4.39
C ILE A 69 -2.24 2.10 -5.35
N LEU A 70 -0.92 2.15 -5.50
CA LEU A 70 -0.27 3.08 -6.44
C LEU A 70 -0.58 2.77 -7.91
N ASN A 71 -0.86 1.51 -8.23
CA ASN A 71 -1.23 1.06 -9.56
C ASN A 71 -2.76 1.01 -9.77
N LEU A 72 -3.56 1.36 -8.75
CA LEU A 72 -5.00 1.43 -8.93
C LEU A 72 -5.36 2.60 -9.86
N PRO A 73 -6.22 2.35 -10.86
CA PRO A 73 -6.70 3.37 -11.77
C PRO A 73 -7.60 4.37 -11.04
N THR A 74 -7.01 5.42 -10.46
CA THR A 74 -7.75 6.48 -9.77
C THR A 74 -8.38 7.47 -10.77
N GLU A 75 -9.62 7.88 -10.47
CA GLU A 75 -10.56 8.85 -11.09
C GLU A 75 -10.45 9.12 -12.61
N LYS A 76 -9.33 9.59 -13.14
CA LYS A 76 -9.11 9.81 -14.58
C LYS A 76 -9.21 8.55 -15.43
N THR A 77 -8.90 7.38 -14.86
CA THR A 77 -9.07 6.12 -15.59
C THR A 77 -10.54 5.70 -15.65
N GLN A 78 -11.36 6.10 -14.67
CA GLN A 78 -12.80 5.86 -14.71
C GLN A 78 -13.49 6.79 -15.70
N GLU A 79 -13.11 8.06 -15.70
CA GLU A 79 -13.64 9.06 -16.64
C GLU A 79 -13.45 8.65 -18.10
N LYS A 80 -12.25 8.16 -18.45
CA LYS A 80 -11.93 7.67 -19.80
C LYS A 80 -12.67 6.40 -20.22
N ILE A 81 -12.97 5.52 -19.25
CA ILE A 81 -13.74 4.30 -19.52
C ILE A 81 -15.20 4.65 -19.76
N GLU A 82 -15.75 5.62 -19.04
CA GLU A 82 -17.12 6.11 -19.27
C GLU A 82 -17.30 6.76 -20.63
N ASP A 83 -16.32 7.55 -21.07
CA ASP A 83 -16.35 8.16 -22.41
C ASP A 83 -16.38 7.10 -23.53
N ILE A 84 -15.55 6.05 -23.42
CA ILE A 84 -15.50 4.95 -24.41
C ILE A 84 -16.82 4.16 -24.43
N ILE A 85 -17.39 3.89 -23.26
CA ILE A 85 -18.67 3.17 -23.17
C ILE A 85 -19.80 4.00 -23.78
N TYR A 86 -19.78 5.33 -23.59
CA TYR A 86 -20.76 6.23 -24.18
C TYR A 86 -20.68 6.26 -25.71
N GLU A 87 -19.48 6.37 -26.28
CA GLU A 87 -19.26 6.36 -27.74
C GLU A 87 -19.73 5.04 -28.38
N VAL A 88 -19.40 3.91 -27.75
CA VAL A 88 -19.85 2.60 -28.21
C VAL A 88 -21.38 2.51 -28.20
N LYS A 89 -22.04 2.93 -27.12
CA LYS A 89 -23.50 2.86 -26.97
C LYS A 89 -24.23 3.73 -27.99
N THR A 90 -23.72 4.93 -28.27
CA THR A 90 -24.30 5.82 -29.29
C THR A 90 -24.08 5.32 -30.71
N ARG A 91 -23.02 4.54 -30.97
CA ARG A 91 -22.74 3.96 -32.28
C ARG A 91 -23.62 2.76 -32.64
N PHE A 92 -24.12 2.03 -31.65
CA PHE A 92 -25.02 0.88 -31.84
C PHE A 92 -26.52 1.22 -31.67
N GLN A 93 -26.88 2.44 -31.26
CA GLN A 93 -28.27 2.93 -31.20
C GLN A 93 -28.69 3.79 -32.41
N LYS A 94 -27.80 3.96 -33.39
CA LYS A 94 -28.14 4.41 -34.75
C LYS A 94 -28.35 3.20 -35.64
#